data_AF-A0A2D9ZC03-F1
#
_entry.id   AF-A0A2D9ZC03-F1
#
_cell.length_a   1.000
_cell.length_b   1.000
_cell.length_c   1.000
_cell.angle_alpha   90.00
_cell.angle_beta   90.00
_cell.angle_gamma   90.00
#
_symmetry.space_group_name_H-M   'P 1'
#
loop_
_entity.id
_entity.type
_entity.pdbx_description
1 polymer ?
#
loop_
_entity_poly.entity_id
_entity_poly.type
_entity_poly.pdbx_seq_one_letter_code
_entity_poly.pdbx_strand_id
1 'polypeptide(L)'
;MACLKSNKTLIAAFANLSAVIRHIADEPKLNIICAGTNGEITLEDTLLAGAIVSSRDASEFNDQALLARQLWEPCVPASGQAYVFDTLLQSRGGKNLQQAGMVSDIELCATLDTHTILPILSPKTKTLQL
;
A
#
# COMPACT_ATOMS: atom_id res chain seq x y z
N MET A 1 8.88 3.23 14.50
CA MET A 1 8.72 2.49 15.77
C MET A 1 7.30 1.92 15.99
N ALA A 2 6.31 2.24 15.15
CA ALA A 2 4.92 1.80 15.32
C ALA A 2 4.67 0.29 15.11
N CYS A 3 5.47 -0.39 14.29
CA CYS A 3 5.35 -1.83 14.04
C CYS A 3 5.98 -2.73 15.11
N LEU A 4 6.79 -2.21 16.04
CA LEU A 4 7.52 -3.04 17.01
C LEU A 4 6.62 -3.72 18.06
N LYS A 5 5.38 -3.26 18.21
CA LYS A 5 4.39 -3.85 19.11
C LYS A 5 3.34 -4.69 18.36
N SER A 6 3.50 -4.91 17.06
CA SER A 6 2.54 -5.71 16.29
C SER A 6 2.81 -7.20 16.46
N ASN A 7 1.75 -8.01 16.47
CA ASN A 7 1.85 -9.47 16.53
C ASN A 7 2.46 -10.05 15.25
N LYS A 8 2.19 -9.40 14.11
CA LYS A 8 2.73 -9.70 12.77
C LYS A 8 3.01 -8.39 12.05
N THR A 9 4.02 -8.39 11.18
CA THR A 9 4.31 -7.25 10.28
C THR A 9 4.42 -7.81 8.86
N LEU A 10 3.60 -7.26 7.96
CA LEU A 10 3.51 -7.67 6.55
C LEU A 10 4.10 -6.57 5.67
N ILE A 11 4.61 -6.94 4.50
CA ILE A 11 4.96 -5.98 3.44
C ILE A 11 3.86 -6.01 2.36
N ALA A 12 3.28 -4.84 2.12
CA ALA A 12 2.24 -4.64 1.12
C ALA A 12 2.75 -3.77 -0.02
N ALA A 13 2.34 -4.11 -1.23
CA ALA A 13 2.52 -3.34 -2.46
C ALA A 13 1.29 -3.57 -3.36
N PHE A 14 1.10 -2.75 -4.39
CA PHE A 14 0.09 -3.04 -5.42
C PHE A 14 0.32 -4.42 -6.05
N ALA A 15 1.59 -4.81 -6.20
CA ALA A 15 2.02 -6.10 -6.72
C ALA A 15 1.47 -7.33 -5.95
N ASN A 16 1.06 -7.21 -4.69
CA ASN A 16 0.54 -8.32 -3.89
C ASN A 16 -0.73 -7.96 -3.08
N LEU A 17 -1.48 -6.97 -3.54
CA LEU A 17 -2.62 -6.39 -2.83
C LEU A 17 -3.66 -7.45 -2.42
N SER A 18 -4.05 -8.34 -3.33
CA SER A 18 -5.00 -9.42 -3.07
C SER A 18 -4.49 -10.42 -2.03
N ALA A 19 -3.19 -10.71 -2.01
CA ALA A 19 -2.58 -11.59 -1.02
C ALA A 19 -2.63 -10.96 0.39
N VAL A 20 -2.36 -9.65 0.48
CA VAL A 20 -2.47 -8.88 1.72
C VAL A 20 -3.92 -8.87 2.21
N ILE A 21 -4.87 -8.48 1.37
CA ILE A 21 -6.31 -8.40 1.72
C ILE A 21 -6.83 -9.73 2.25
N ARG A 22 -6.50 -10.84 1.58
CA ARG A 22 -6.91 -12.18 2.01
C ARG A 22 -6.34 -12.54 3.38
N HIS A 23 -5.08 -12.20 3.65
CA HIS A 23 -4.43 -12.55 4.91
C HIS A 23 -4.98 -11.77 6.10
N ILE A 24 -5.41 -10.53 5.89
CA ILE A 24 -5.88 -9.64 6.95
C ILE A 24 -7.40 -9.65 7.15
N ALA A 25 -8.14 -10.48 6.40
CA ALA A 25 -9.61 -10.45 6.38
C ALA A 25 -10.22 -10.61 7.79
N ASP A 26 -9.68 -11.56 8.57
CA ASP A 26 -10.18 -11.87 9.92
C ASP A 26 -9.42 -11.12 11.03
N GLU A 27 -8.48 -10.24 10.69
CA GLU A 27 -7.72 -9.49 11.69
C GLU A 27 -8.58 -8.35 12.26
N PRO A 28 -8.84 -8.30 13.58
CA PRO A 28 -9.77 -7.34 14.18
C PRO A 28 -9.21 -5.92 14.24
N LYS A 29 -7.90 -5.77 14.16
CA LYS A 29 -7.21 -4.48 14.23
C LYS A 29 -6.01 -4.48 13.30
N LEU A 30 -5.90 -3.41 12.52
CA LEU A 30 -4.79 -3.20 11.60
C LEU A 30 -4.21 -1.81 11.83
N ASN A 31 -2.88 -1.73 11.77
CA ASN A 31 -2.17 -0.46 11.64
C ASN A 31 -1.47 -0.49 10.28
N ILE A 32 -1.83 0.41 9.38
CA ILE A 32 -1.14 0.59 8.09
C ILE A 32 -0.10 1.68 8.29
N ILE A 33 1.17 1.35 8.04
CA ILE A 33 2.28 2.27 8.23
C ILE A 33 2.88 2.59 6.87
N CYS A 34 2.55 3.77 6.34
CA CYS A 34 3.19 4.32 5.15
C CYS A 34 4.62 4.75 5.48
N ALA A 35 5.57 4.46 4.59
CA ALA A 35 6.96 4.85 4.78
C ALA A 35 7.15 6.36 4.51
N GLY A 36 6.40 6.87 3.54
CA GLY A 36 6.53 8.22 3.02
C GLY A 36 7.88 8.42 2.31
N THR A 37 8.23 9.67 2.08
CA THR A 37 9.53 10.05 1.49
C THR A 37 10.06 11.27 2.20
N ASN A 38 11.28 11.17 2.76
CA ASN A 38 11.96 12.26 3.47
C ASN A 38 11.12 12.86 4.62
N GLY A 39 10.34 12.03 5.33
CA GLY A 39 9.49 12.45 6.44
C GLY A 39 8.12 12.99 6.03
N GLU A 40 7.84 13.09 4.74
CA GLU A 40 6.57 13.57 4.21
C GLU A 40 5.64 12.42 3.84
N ILE A 41 4.33 12.65 3.97
CA ILE A 41 3.32 11.76 3.40
C ILE A 41 3.45 11.71 1.87
N THR A 42 3.13 10.57 1.27
CA THR A 42 3.20 10.41 -0.18
C THR A 42 1.90 9.84 -0.75
N LEU A 43 1.56 10.26 -1.97
CA LEU A 43 0.30 9.85 -2.61
C LEU A 43 0.29 8.36 -2.92
N GLU A 44 1.43 7.79 -3.35
CA GLU A 44 1.54 6.38 -3.71
C GLU A 44 1.33 5.45 -2.50
N ASP A 45 1.94 5.77 -1.36
CA ASP A 45 1.76 4.99 -0.13
C ASP A 45 0.35 5.13 0.42
N THR A 46 -0.19 6.36 0.39
CA THR A 46 -1.55 6.66 0.86
C THR A 46 -2.60 5.99 -0.03
N LEU A 47 -2.37 5.92 -1.34
CA LEU A 47 -3.25 5.25 -2.29
C LEU A 47 -3.31 3.75 -2.02
N LEU A 48 -2.15 3.11 -1.80
CA LEU A 48 -2.09 1.69 -1.43
C LEU A 48 -2.80 1.42 -0.09
N ALA A 49 -2.58 2.28 0.90
CA ALA A 49 -3.30 2.21 2.17
C ALA A 49 -4.81 2.31 1.95
N GLY A 50 -5.25 3.19 1.04
CA GLY A 50 -6.65 3.33 0.64
C GLY A 50 -7.25 2.06 0.05
N ALA A 51 -6.49 1.36 -0.81
CA ALA A 51 -6.90 0.08 -1.36
C ALA A 51 -7.14 -0.98 -0.28
N ILE A 52 -6.21 -1.06 0.69
CA ILE A 52 -6.31 -1.98 1.83
C ILE A 52 -7.50 -1.62 2.71
N VAL A 53 -7.67 -0.34 3.06
CA VAL A 53 -8.81 0.14 3.87
C VAL A 53 -10.14 -0.12 3.17
N SER A 54 -10.21 0.05 1.85
CA SER A 54 -11.45 -0.17 1.08
C SER A 54 -11.90 -1.63 1.07
N SER A 55 -10.99 -2.58 1.32
CA SER A 55 -11.32 -4.01 1.44
C SER A 55 -11.90 -4.39 2.81
N ARG A 56 -11.86 -3.48 3.78
CA ARG A 56 -12.24 -3.74 5.16
C ARG A 56 -13.72 -3.44 5.39
N ASP A 57 -14.41 -4.42 5.96
CA ASP A 57 -15.64 -4.19 6.70
C ASP A 57 -15.25 -4.02 8.18
N ALA A 58 -15.08 -2.78 8.62
CA ALA A 58 -14.68 -2.45 9.99
C ALA A 58 -15.66 -1.46 10.60
N SER A 59 -15.92 -1.60 11.90
CA SER A 59 -16.84 -0.73 12.64
C SER A 59 -16.30 0.68 12.83
N GLU A 60 -14.97 0.86 12.79
CA GLU A 60 -14.31 2.14 13.03
C GLU A 60 -13.10 2.33 12.11
N PHE A 61 -13.00 3.54 11.55
CA PHE A 61 -11.84 4.04 10.83
C PHE A 61 -11.41 5.37 11.46
N ASN A 62 -10.11 5.62 11.55
CA ASN A 62 -9.62 6.95 11.89
C ASN A 62 -9.61 7.87 10.66
N ASP A 63 -9.40 9.17 10.87
CA ASP A 63 -9.41 10.17 9.79
C ASP A 63 -8.41 9.85 8.67
N GLN A 64 -7.22 9.36 9.03
CA GLN A 64 -6.21 9.00 8.02
C GLN A 64 -6.68 7.85 7.13
N ALA A 65 -7.33 6.83 7.71
CA ALA A 65 -7.89 5.72 6.95
C ALA A 65 -9.05 6.18 6.06
N LEU A 66 -9.91 7.09 6.53
CA LEU A 66 -10.98 7.66 5.72
C LEU A 66 -10.45 8.46 4.53
N LEU A 67 -9.43 9.31 4.75
CA LEU A 67 -8.78 10.07 3.67
C LEU A 67 -8.10 9.15 2.64
N ALA A 68 -7.40 8.11 3.11
CA ALA A 68 -6.78 7.13 2.23
C ALA A 68 -7.84 6.39 1.40
N ARG A 69 -8.97 6.01 2.04
CA ARG A 69 -10.09 5.35 1.35
C ARG A 69 -10.68 6.23 0.25
N GLN A 70 -10.90 7.52 0.53
CA GLN A 70 -11.38 8.49 -0.46
C GLN A 70 -10.42 8.65 -1.64
N LEU A 71 -9.10 8.65 -1.38
CA LEU A 71 -8.10 8.68 -2.45
C LEU A 71 -8.18 7.44 -3.36
N TRP A 72 -8.59 6.29 -2.83
CA TRP A 72 -8.75 5.05 -3.59
C TRP A 72 -10.07 4.93 -4.36
N GLU A 73 -11.14 5.63 -3.95
CA GLU A 73 -12.49 5.50 -4.55
C GLU A 73 -12.52 5.54 -6.09
N PRO A 74 -11.76 6.42 -6.78
CA PRO A 74 -11.75 6.45 -8.26
C PRO A 74 -11.22 5.18 -8.92
N CYS A 75 -10.56 4.29 -8.18
CA CYS A 75 -10.01 3.02 -8.68
C CYS A 75 -11.06 1.89 -8.79
N VAL A 76 -12.26 2.08 -8.24
CA VAL A 76 -13.23 1.00 -8.00
C VAL A 76 -14.11 0.62 -9.22
N PRO A 77 -14.08 1.30 -10.38
CA PRO A 77 -14.47 0.72 -11.67
C PRO A 77 -13.26 0.39 -12.59
N ALA A 78 -13.52 -0.26 -13.75
CA ALA A 78 -12.57 -0.91 -14.67
C ALA A 78 -11.35 -0.11 -15.19
N SER A 79 -11.16 1.15 -14.76
CA SER A 79 -10.01 2.02 -15.05
C SER A 79 -8.98 2.09 -13.91
N GLY A 80 -9.08 1.22 -12.89
CA GLY A 80 -8.25 1.29 -11.68
C GLY A 80 -6.74 1.37 -11.93
N GLN A 81 -6.21 0.59 -12.88
CA GLN A 81 -4.77 0.59 -13.16
C GLN A 81 -4.27 1.92 -13.76
N ALA A 82 -5.04 2.55 -14.65
CA ALA A 82 -4.68 3.84 -15.23
C ALA A 82 -4.65 4.93 -14.16
N TYR A 83 -5.66 4.96 -13.29
CA TYR A 83 -5.70 5.90 -12.18
C TYR A 83 -4.55 5.69 -11.18
N VAL A 84 -4.23 4.43 -10.86
CA VAL A 84 -3.08 4.09 -10.00
C VAL A 84 -1.80 4.63 -10.62
N PHE A 85 -1.56 4.33 -11.90
CA PHE A 85 -0.39 4.81 -12.61
C PHE A 85 -0.29 6.34 -12.63
N ASP A 86 -1.37 7.04 -12.98
CA ASP A 86 -1.42 8.50 -13.02
C ASP A 86 -1.18 9.10 -11.63
N THR A 87 -1.75 8.50 -10.58
CA THR A 87 -1.54 8.95 -9.20
C THR A 87 -0.09 8.76 -8.76
N LEU A 88 0.51 7.61 -9.12
CA LEU A 88 1.92 7.35 -8.88
C LEU A 88 2.81 8.33 -9.63
N LEU A 89 2.52 8.67 -10.89
CA LEU A 89 3.25 9.69 -11.65
C LEU A 89 3.20 11.08 -10.98
N GLN A 90 2.06 11.47 -10.40
CA GLN A 90 1.93 12.75 -9.71
C GLN A 90 2.54 12.78 -8.31
N SER A 91 2.87 11.61 -7.78
CA SER A 91 3.34 11.38 -6.42
C SER A 91 4.76 11.89 -6.20
N ARG A 92 5.16 12.02 -4.92
CA ARG A 92 6.54 12.40 -4.58
C ARG A 92 7.52 11.31 -5.03
N GLY A 93 7.25 10.06 -4.71
CA GLY A 93 8.06 8.92 -5.14
C GLY A 93 8.15 8.80 -6.67
N GLY A 94 7.02 8.95 -7.37
CA GLY A 94 6.99 8.93 -8.84
C GLY A 94 7.80 10.05 -9.47
N LYS A 95 7.67 11.30 -8.97
CA LYS A 95 8.48 12.43 -9.45
C LYS A 95 9.98 12.20 -9.26
N ASN A 96 10.39 11.56 -8.17
CA ASN A 96 11.79 11.19 -7.95
C ASN A 96 12.26 10.15 -8.98
N LEU A 97 11.45 9.12 -9.26
CA LEU A 97 11.75 8.11 -10.28
C LEU A 97 11.78 8.71 -11.69
N GLN A 98 10.88 9.64 -12.01
CA GLN A 98 10.90 10.37 -13.28
C GLN A 98 12.21 11.14 -13.46
N GLN A 99 12.67 11.85 -12.43
CA GLN A 99 13.95 12.58 -12.46
C GLN A 99 15.15 11.65 -12.61
N ALA A 100 15.05 10.42 -12.10
CA ALA A 100 16.07 9.38 -12.27
C ALA A 100 15.99 8.64 -13.61
N GLY A 101 15.01 8.94 -14.48
CA GLY A 101 14.80 8.24 -15.75
C GLY A 101 14.19 6.84 -15.61
N MET A 102 13.52 6.55 -14.48
CA MET A 102 13.00 5.23 -14.11
C MET A 102 11.46 5.16 -14.22
N VAL A 103 10.89 5.69 -15.31
CA VAL A 103 9.42 5.69 -15.51
C VAL A 103 8.84 4.28 -15.62
N SER A 104 9.60 3.34 -16.20
CA SER A 104 9.20 1.92 -16.30
C SER A 104 8.95 1.28 -14.94
N ASP A 105 9.67 1.72 -13.90
CA ASP A 105 9.48 1.20 -12.54
C ASP A 105 8.15 1.68 -11.94
N ILE A 106 7.66 2.85 -12.37
CA ILE A 106 6.35 3.38 -11.99
C ILE A 106 5.25 2.52 -12.62
N GLU A 107 5.38 2.17 -13.90
CA GLU A 107 4.45 1.28 -14.61
C GLU A 107 4.37 -0.09 -13.93
N LEU A 108 5.53 -0.65 -13.57
CA LEU A 108 5.61 -1.91 -12.84
C LEU A 108 4.94 -1.81 -11.46
N CYS A 109 5.25 -0.76 -10.70
CA CYS A 109 4.65 -0.53 -9.38
C CYS A 109 3.14 -0.28 -9.42
N ALA A 110 2.61 0.24 -10.54
CA ALA A 110 1.19 0.49 -10.73
C ALA A 110 0.39 -0.76 -11.14
N THR A 111 1.06 -1.87 -11.46
CA THR A 111 0.38 -3.11 -11.86
C THR A 111 -0.04 -3.90 -10.64
N LEU A 112 -1.35 -4.16 -10.54
CA LEU A 112 -1.94 -4.87 -9.41
C LEU A 112 -1.66 -6.38 -9.52
N ASP A 113 -1.38 -7.00 -8.37
CA ASP A 113 -1.38 -8.46 -8.21
C ASP A 113 -0.47 -9.25 -9.17
N THR A 114 0.70 -8.69 -9.51
CA THR A 114 1.76 -9.39 -10.27
C THR A 114 2.36 -10.58 -9.51
N HIS A 115 2.22 -10.60 -8.18
CA HIS A 115 2.76 -11.63 -7.31
C HIS A 115 1.75 -12.05 -6.23
N THR A 116 1.78 -13.34 -5.88
CA THR A 116 0.97 -13.91 -4.78
C THR A 116 1.73 -14.02 -3.47
N ILE A 117 3.02 -13.67 -3.47
CA ILE A 117 3.91 -13.76 -2.30
C ILE A 117 3.52 -12.69 -1.27
N LEU A 118 3.50 -13.07 0.00
CA LEU A 118 3.23 -12.17 1.12
C LEU A 118 4.42 -12.16 2.08
N PRO A 119 5.36 -11.20 1.94
CA PRO A 119 6.51 -11.13 2.84
C PRO A 119 6.06 -10.78 4.28
N ILE A 120 6.52 -11.58 5.24
CA ILE A 120 6.28 -11.39 6.67
C ILE A 120 7.60 -11.14 7.38
N LEU A 121 7.71 -10.06 8.16
CA LEU A 121 8.92 -9.77 8.93
C LEU A 121 8.97 -10.65 10.17
N SER A 122 10.04 -11.44 10.29
CA SER A 122 10.36 -12.18 11.51
C SER A 122 10.83 -11.22 12.60
N PRO A 123 10.13 -11.11 13.75
CA PRO A 123 10.54 -10.21 14.82
C PRO A 123 11.86 -10.64 15.48
N LYS A 124 12.19 -11.94 15.42
CA LYS A 124 13.40 -12.53 16.01
C LYS A 124 14.63 -12.29 15.14
N THR A 125 14.55 -12.65 13.85
CA THR A 125 15.70 -12.62 12.94
C THR A 125 15.84 -11.31 12.19
N LYS A 126 14.81 -10.45 12.20
CA LYS A 126 14.74 -9.21 11.40
C LYS A 126 14.89 -9.45 9.89
N THR A 127 14.48 -10.63 9.44
CA THR A 127 14.47 -11.02 8.02
C THR A 127 13.03 -11.16 7.51
N LEU A 128 12.84 -10.94 6.22
CA LEU A 128 11.58 -11.27 5.55
C LEU A 128 11.48 -12.78 5.31
N GLN A 129 10.33 -13.35 5.62
CA GLN A 129 9.93 -14.71 5.29
C GLN A 129 8.90 -14.62 4.18
N LEU A 130 9.08 -15.40 3.11
CA LEU A 130 8.23 -15.42 1.91
C LEU A 130 7.31 -16.64 1.92
#